data_AF-A0A2A5VJ30-F1
#
_entry.id   AF-A0A2A5VJ30-F1
#
_cell.length_a   1.000
_cell.length_b   1.000
_cell.length_c   1.000
_cell.angle_alpha   90.00
_cell.angle_beta   90.00
_cell.angle_gamma   90.00
#
_symmetry.space_group_name_H-M   'P 1'
#
loop_
_entity.id
_entity.type
_entity.pdbx_description
1 polymer ?
#
loop_
_entity_poly.entity_id
_entity_poly.type
_entity_poly.pdbx_seq_one_letter_code
_entity_poly.pdbx_strand_id
1 'polypeptide(L)'
;MERIESLDEIVERYCVSSNPVLRRFYFWLGLLFVGFAIIGIWVPGWPTVSWAVPAAFLFSYSSERMFRWTMTNRFFGSAMFEYYATGKTIPQHAKSGIIALIALMSTTSAIFVWYVSTLGGGRVSDPSSWDGADPGFGAISIILVGIVGAWYVGAKVRTREIG
;
A
#
# COMPACT_ATOMS: atom_id res chain seq x y z
N MET A 1 -7.95 -17.66 -14.53
CA MET A 1 -6.51 -17.43 -14.75
C MET A 1 -5.81 -18.70 -14.31
N GLU A 2 -4.93 -19.26 -15.15
CA GLU A 2 -4.08 -20.37 -14.72
C GLU A 2 -3.22 -19.92 -13.54
N ARG A 3 -3.31 -20.66 -12.44
CA ARG A 3 -2.48 -20.45 -11.27
C ARG A 3 -1.10 -21.02 -11.57
N ILE A 4 -0.07 -20.21 -11.42
CA ILE A 4 1.31 -20.71 -11.56
C ILE A 4 1.65 -21.52 -10.32
N GLU A 5 1.87 -22.83 -10.49
CA GLU A 5 2.17 -23.74 -9.38
C GLU A 5 3.67 -23.74 -9.01
N SER A 6 4.55 -23.41 -9.96
CA SER A 6 6.00 -23.47 -9.75
C SER A 6 6.62 -22.11 -9.46
N LEU A 7 7.51 -22.06 -8.46
CA LEU A 7 8.22 -20.84 -8.09
C LEU A 7 9.18 -20.39 -9.19
N ASP A 8 9.77 -21.34 -9.92
CA ASP A 8 10.68 -21.07 -11.03
C ASP A 8 9.98 -20.35 -12.18
N GLU A 9 8.76 -20.75 -12.53
CA GLU A 9 7.96 -20.08 -13.57
C GLU A 9 7.52 -18.66 -13.15
N ILE A 10 7.28 -18.42 -11.86
CA ILE A 10 7.04 -17.05 -11.35
C ILE A 10 8.30 -16.20 -11.50
N VAL A 11 9.47 -16.74 -11.13
CA VAL A 11 10.75 -16.03 -11.26
C VAL A 11 11.02 -15.72 -12.73
N GLU A 12 10.90 -16.69 -13.63
CA GLU A 12 11.14 -16.49 -15.06
C GLU A 12 10.17 -15.46 -15.69
N ARG A 13 8.91 -15.46 -15.25
CA ARG A 13 7.90 -14.53 -15.77
C ARG A 13 8.06 -13.09 -15.29
N TYR A 14 8.57 -12.88 -14.06
CA TYR A 14 8.61 -11.55 -13.43
C TYR A 14 10.01 -11.00 -13.18
N CYS A 15 11.06 -11.83 -13.24
CA CYS A 15 12.43 -11.36 -13.16
C CYS A 15 12.89 -10.86 -14.52
N VAL A 16 13.33 -9.60 -14.55
CA VAL A 16 13.88 -8.97 -15.74
C VAL A 16 15.33 -8.61 -15.46
N SER A 17 16.22 -9.03 -16.35
CA SER A 17 17.63 -8.64 -16.29
C SER A 17 17.75 -7.14 -16.54
N SER A 18 18.24 -6.40 -15.55
CA SER A 18 18.42 -4.95 -15.63
C SER A 18 19.90 -4.55 -15.56
N ASN A 19 20.20 -3.34 -16.01
CA ASN A 19 21.56 -2.79 -16.03
C ASN A 19 22.20 -2.89 -14.63
N PRO A 20 23.48 -3.31 -14.50
CA PRO A 20 24.16 -3.53 -13.22
C PRO A 20 24.07 -2.36 -12.22
N VAL A 21 24.01 -1.11 -12.71
CA VAL A 21 23.87 0.08 -11.83
C VAL A 21 22.45 0.19 -11.27
N LEU A 22 21.43 0.10 -12.11
CA LEU A 22 20.02 0.11 -11.69
C LEU A 22 19.69 -1.07 -10.79
N ARG A 23 20.26 -2.25 -11.10
CA ARG A 23 20.17 -3.44 -10.27
C ARG A 23 20.62 -3.18 -8.84
N ARG A 24 21.74 -2.47 -8.64
CA ARG A 24 22.23 -2.15 -7.28
C ARG A 24 21.32 -1.15 -6.57
N PHE A 25 20.81 -0.15 -7.30
CA PHE A 25 19.85 0.82 -6.76
C PHE A 25 18.56 0.13 -6.29
N TYR A 26 17.93 -0.69 -7.14
CA TYR A 26 16.72 -1.43 -6.79
C TYR A 26 16.94 -2.43 -5.65
N PHE A 27 18.12 -3.02 -5.55
CA PHE A 27 18.46 -3.91 -4.44
C PHE A 27 18.46 -3.19 -3.09
N TRP A 28 19.13 -2.03 -3.00
CA TRP A 28 19.16 -1.25 -1.75
C TRP A 28 17.79 -0.70 -1.41
N LEU A 29 17.04 -0.25 -2.41
CA LEU A 29 15.68 0.24 -2.22
C LEU A 29 14.75 -0.89 -1.73
N GLY A 30 14.86 -2.10 -2.30
CA GLY A 30 14.13 -3.27 -1.85
C GLY A 30 14.47 -3.66 -0.41
N LEU A 31 15.75 -3.59 -0.03
CA LEU A 31 16.19 -3.88 1.34
C LEU A 31 15.60 -2.91 2.36
N LEU A 32 15.48 -1.63 2.00
CA LEU A 32 14.86 -0.61 2.85
C LEU A 32 13.38 -0.96 3.13
N PHE A 33 12.63 -1.36 2.09
CA PHE A 33 11.24 -1.80 2.26
C PHE A 33 11.11 -3.11 3.06
N VAL A 34 12.04 -4.06 2.91
CA VAL A 34 12.10 -5.25 3.77
C VAL A 34 12.33 -4.84 5.23
N GLY A 35 13.18 -3.84 5.49
CA GLY A 35 13.38 -3.29 6.83
C GLY A 35 12.06 -2.86 7.47
N PHE A 36 11.24 -2.08 6.75
CA PHE A 36 9.91 -1.69 7.24
C PHE A 36 8.95 -2.86 7.42
N ALA A 37 9.00 -3.86 6.54
CA ALA A 37 8.21 -5.08 6.69
C ALA A 37 8.61 -5.84 7.98
N ILE A 38 9.90 -5.95 8.26
CA ILE A 38 10.40 -6.63 9.46
C ILE A 38 10.00 -5.89 10.74
N ILE A 39 10.08 -4.56 10.75
CA ILE A 39 9.63 -3.74 11.90
C ILE A 39 8.15 -4.03 12.18
N GLY A 40 7.35 -4.17 11.12
CA GLY A 40 5.92 -4.49 11.24
C GLY A 40 5.59 -5.85 11.85
N ILE A 41 6.54 -6.78 11.93
CA ILE A 41 6.34 -8.05 12.63
C ILE A 41 6.19 -7.81 14.14
N TRP A 42 6.89 -6.80 14.67
CA TRP A 42 6.88 -6.46 16.09
C TRP A 42 5.85 -5.40 16.46
N VAL A 43 5.38 -4.61 15.48
CA VAL A 43 4.41 -3.53 15.69
C VAL A 43 3.01 -4.01 15.28
N PRO A 44 2.10 -4.28 16.24
CA PRO A 44 0.74 -4.69 15.92
C PRO A 44 0.01 -3.57 15.16
N GLY A 45 -0.70 -3.94 14.10
CA GLY A 45 -1.39 -2.99 13.21
C GLY A 45 -0.54 -2.41 12.07
N TRP A 46 0.77 -2.70 12.03
CA TRP A 46 1.62 -2.28 10.92
C TRP A 46 1.42 -3.18 9.69
N PRO A 47 1.28 -2.63 8.48
CA PRO A 47 0.98 -3.41 7.29
C PRO A 47 2.24 -4.06 6.68
N THR A 48 2.75 -5.10 7.33
CA THR A 48 3.96 -5.84 6.92
C THR A 48 3.93 -6.32 5.47
N VAL A 49 2.80 -6.88 5.03
CA VAL A 49 2.64 -7.38 3.65
C VAL A 49 2.65 -6.24 2.63
N SER A 50 2.06 -5.08 2.95
CA SER A 50 2.03 -3.93 2.05
C SER A 50 3.42 -3.37 1.77
N TRP A 51 4.37 -3.49 2.70
CA TRP A 51 5.78 -3.14 2.49
C TRP A 51 6.57 -4.25 1.79
N ALA A 52 6.21 -5.52 2.01
CA ALA A 52 6.85 -6.65 1.36
C ALA A 52 6.55 -6.74 -0.15
N VAL A 53 5.36 -6.34 -0.60
CA VAL A 53 4.97 -6.34 -2.03
C VAL A 53 5.88 -5.46 -2.92
N PRO A 54 6.08 -4.16 -2.62
CA PRO A 54 7.01 -3.34 -3.40
C PRO A 54 8.46 -3.80 -3.24
N ALA A 55 8.84 -4.36 -2.08
CA ALA A 55 10.16 -4.97 -1.92
C ALA A 55 10.37 -6.15 -2.88
N ALA A 56 9.39 -7.05 -2.96
CA ALA A 56 9.39 -8.19 -3.90
C ALA A 56 9.51 -7.69 -5.35
N PHE A 57 8.74 -6.67 -5.72
CA PHE A 57 8.79 -6.08 -7.05
C PHE A 57 10.18 -5.51 -7.36
N LEU A 58 10.81 -4.79 -6.44
CA LEU A 58 12.16 -4.26 -6.62
C LEU A 58 13.23 -5.37 -6.71
N PHE A 59 13.02 -6.47 -5.98
CA PHE A 59 13.88 -7.64 -6.10
C PHE A 59 13.70 -8.40 -7.42
N SER A 60 12.50 -8.38 -8.01
CA SER A 60 12.31 -9.02 -9.32
C SER A 60 13.17 -8.36 -10.41
N TYR A 61 13.39 -7.04 -10.34
CA TYR A 61 14.29 -6.32 -11.25
C TYR A 61 15.78 -6.40 -10.87
N SER A 62 16.11 -6.61 -9.59
CA SER A 62 17.50 -6.58 -9.14
C SER A 62 18.13 -7.95 -8.94
N SER A 63 17.46 -8.92 -8.31
CA SER A 63 18.08 -10.20 -8.00
C SER A 63 17.04 -11.30 -7.82
N GLU A 64 17.11 -12.29 -8.70
CA GLU A 64 16.34 -13.53 -8.61
C GLU A 64 16.48 -14.19 -7.24
N ARG A 65 17.70 -14.27 -6.67
CA ARG A 65 17.92 -14.88 -5.35
C ARG A 65 17.11 -14.19 -4.25
N MET A 66 17.06 -12.86 -4.21
CA MET A 66 16.25 -12.14 -3.22
C MET A 66 14.76 -12.19 -3.51
N PHE A 67 14.39 -12.18 -4.79
CA PHE A 67 13.00 -12.36 -5.17
C PHE A 67 12.47 -13.72 -4.69
N ARG A 68 13.23 -14.80 -4.92
CA ARG A 68 12.95 -16.14 -4.38
C ARG A 68 12.84 -16.14 -2.87
N TRP A 69 13.78 -15.51 -2.16
CA TRP A 69 13.74 -15.42 -0.71
C TRP A 69 12.47 -14.74 -0.18
N THR A 70 11.98 -13.72 -0.89
CA THR A 70 10.78 -12.97 -0.50
C THR A 70 9.51 -13.83 -0.60
N MET A 71 9.51 -14.83 -1.49
CA MET A 71 8.43 -15.80 -1.67
C MET A 71 8.55 -17.04 -0.76
N THR A 72 9.74 -17.38 -0.27
CA THR A 72 9.95 -18.58 0.57
C THR A 72 10.02 -18.30 2.07
N ASN A 73 10.12 -17.02 2.48
CA ASN A 73 10.29 -16.66 3.88
C ASN A 73 9.04 -16.96 4.75
N ARG A 74 9.26 -17.33 6.01
CA ARG A 74 8.19 -17.80 6.94
C ARG A 74 7.12 -16.77 7.31
N PHE A 75 7.40 -15.47 7.18
CA PHE A 75 6.53 -14.41 7.67
C PHE A 75 5.49 -13.95 6.65
N PHE A 76 5.92 -13.66 5.42
CA PHE A 76 5.06 -13.15 4.35
C PHE A 76 5.25 -13.90 3.02
N GLY A 77 6.09 -14.94 2.99
CA GLY A 77 6.40 -15.68 1.76
C GLY A 77 5.19 -16.38 1.16
N SER A 78 4.37 -17.04 2.00
CA SER A 78 3.11 -17.66 1.54
C SER A 78 2.16 -16.65 0.91
N ALA A 79 1.96 -15.50 1.56
CA ALA A 79 1.14 -14.41 1.03
C ALA A 79 1.69 -13.86 -0.28
N MET A 80 3.03 -13.77 -0.41
CA MET A 80 3.68 -13.25 -1.60
C MET A 80 3.66 -14.22 -2.77
N PHE A 81 3.96 -15.49 -2.54
CA PHE A 81 3.83 -16.54 -3.53
C PHE A 81 2.42 -16.55 -4.10
N GLU A 82 1.43 -16.57 -3.22
CA GLU A 82 0.02 -16.62 -3.58
C GLU A 82 -0.45 -15.37 -4.36
N TYR A 83 0.08 -14.19 -4.02
CA TYR A 83 -0.15 -12.96 -4.79
C TYR A 83 0.40 -13.03 -6.22
N TYR A 84 1.62 -13.55 -6.42
CA TYR A 84 2.21 -13.66 -7.76
C TYR A 84 1.66 -14.85 -8.56
N ALA A 85 1.37 -15.98 -7.90
CA ALA A 85 0.80 -17.18 -8.49
C ALA A 85 -0.60 -16.95 -9.09
N THR A 86 -1.35 -16.00 -8.52
CA THR A 86 -2.70 -15.63 -9.00
C THR A 86 -2.72 -14.40 -9.89
N GLY A 87 -1.56 -13.92 -10.36
CA GLY A 87 -1.49 -12.81 -11.31
C GLY A 87 -1.69 -11.43 -10.69
N LYS A 88 -1.15 -11.19 -9.47
CA LYS A 88 -1.20 -9.91 -8.74
C LYS A 88 -2.62 -9.51 -8.31
N THR A 89 -3.43 -10.48 -7.91
CA THR A 89 -4.78 -10.23 -7.39
C THR A 89 -4.75 -10.07 -5.88
N ILE A 90 -5.59 -9.15 -5.37
CA ILE A 90 -5.71 -8.88 -3.93
C ILE A 90 -6.96 -9.61 -3.42
N PRO A 91 -6.92 -10.24 -2.23
CA PRO A 91 -8.13 -10.84 -1.67
C PRO A 91 -9.19 -9.80 -1.31
N GLN A 92 -10.48 -10.16 -1.43
CA GLN A 92 -11.60 -9.23 -1.22
C GLN A 92 -11.57 -8.55 0.17
N HIS A 93 -11.22 -9.28 1.23
CA HIS A 93 -11.11 -8.70 2.57
C HIS A 93 -10.01 -7.62 2.66
N ALA A 94 -8.90 -7.80 1.96
CA ALA A 94 -7.81 -6.82 1.94
C ALA A 94 -8.18 -5.59 1.13
N LYS A 95 -8.97 -5.74 0.04
CA LYS A 95 -9.53 -4.60 -0.68
C LYS A 95 -10.45 -3.75 0.20
N SER A 96 -11.32 -4.39 0.98
CA SER A 96 -12.17 -3.69 1.96
C SER A 96 -11.31 -2.97 3.01
N GLY A 97 -10.28 -3.64 3.53
CA GLY A 97 -9.33 -3.02 4.47
C GLY A 97 -8.60 -1.80 3.91
N ILE A 98 -8.17 -1.83 2.64
CA ILE A 98 -7.53 -0.70 1.97
C ILE A 98 -8.52 0.48 1.84
N ILE A 99 -9.75 0.22 1.38
CA ILE A 99 -10.78 1.25 1.26
C ILE A 99 -11.10 1.86 2.63
N ALA A 100 -11.25 1.02 3.65
CA ALA A 100 -11.49 1.46 5.03
C ALA A 100 -10.34 2.32 5.57
N LEU A 101 -9.09 1.94 5.29
CA LEU A 101 -7.91 2.70 5.72
C LEU A 101 -7.81 4.05 4.98
N ILE A 102 -8.06 4.07 3.67
CA ILE A 102 -8.09 5.33 2.89
C ILE A 102 -9.17 6.25 3.46
N ALA A 103 -10.37 5.72 3.71
CA ALA A 103 -11.47 6.49 4.27
C ALA A 103 -11.12 7.02 5.66
N LEU A 104 -10.58 6.18 6.54
CA LEU A 104 -10.20 6.57 7.90
C LEU A 104 -9.12 7.65 7.89
N MET A 105 -8.02 7.44 7.17
CA MET A 105 -6.90 8.39 7.10
C MET A 105 -7.29 9.73 6.46
N SER A 106 -8.09 9.69 5.39
CA SER A 106 -8.56 10.91 4.72
C SER A 106 -9.52 11.68 5.62
N THR A 107 -10.39 10.98 6.35
CA THR A 107 -11.36 11.61 7.27
C THR A 107 -10.65 12.22 8.48
N THR A 108 -9.72 11.49 9.12
CA THR A 108 -8.96 12.03 10.26
C THR A 108 -8.10 13.23 9.86
N SER A 109 -7.45 13.16 8.70
CA SER A 109 -6.66 14.28 8.17
C SER A 109 -7.54 15.49 7.82
N ALA A 110 -8.70 15.27 7.18
CA ALA A 110 -9.63 16.35 6.86
C ALA A 110 -10.20 17.03 8.12
N ILE A 111 -10.54 16.25 9.16
CA ILE A 111 -10.99 16.80 10.45
C ILE A 111 -9.88 17.60 11.11
N PHE A 112 -8.64 17.11 11.09
CA PHE A 112 -7.51 17.81 11.67
C PHE A 112 -7.22 19.13 10.96
N VAL A 113 -7.21 19.12 9.62
CA VAL A 113 -7.01 20.34 8.83
C VAL A 113 -8.18 21.31 9.02
N TRP A 114 -9.41 20.83 9.06
CA TRP A 114 -10.56 21.68 9.35
C TRP A 114 -10.47 22.31 10.75
N TYR A 115 -10.07 21.53 11.76
CA TYR A 115 -9.92 22.02 13.13
C TYR A 115 -8.84 23.10 13.25
N VAL A 116 -7.69 22.90 12.61
CA VAL A 116 -6.55 23.83 12.69
C VAL A 116 -6.71 25.03 11.77
N SER A 117 -7.08 24.79 10.52
CA SER A 117 -7.03 25.81 9.46
C SER A 117 -8.36 26.53 9.25
N THR A 118 -9.51 25.87 9.50
CA THR A 118 -10.84 26.42 9.21
C THR A 118 -11.56 26.92 10.46
N LEU A 119 -11.54 26.14 11.54
CA LEU A 119 -12.16 26.51 12.81
C LEU A 119 -11.33 27.55 13.58
N GLY A 120 -10.01 27.35 13.64
CA GLY A 120 -9.09 28.24 14.37
C GLY A 120 -9.50 28.40 15.84
N GLY A 121 -9.73 29.66 16.27
CA GLY A 121 -10.22 30.00 17.61
C GLY A 121 -11.75 30.10 17.74
N GLY A 122 -12.49 29.87 16.65
CA GLY A 122 -13.95 29.99 16.60
C GLY A 122 -14.68 28.89 17.37
N ARG A 123 -15.98 29.08 17.59
CA ARG A 123 -16.83 28.06 18.24
C ARG A 123 -17.34 27.08 17.18
N VAL A 124 -17.21 25.78 17.44
CA VAL A 124 -17.72 24.71 16.55
C VAL A 124 -19.21 24.88 16.23
N SER A 125 -20.00 25.37 17.19
CA SER A 125 -21.44 25.55 17.07
C SER A 125 -21.87 26.76 16.25
N ASP A 126 -20.96 27.69 15.93
CA ASP A 126 -21.31 28.94 15.24
C ASP A 126 -20.36 29.18 14.04
N PRO A 127 -20.78 28.79 12.82
CA PRO A 127 -19.98 28.93 11.61
C PRO A 127 -19.55 30.37 11.30
N SER A 128 -20.30 31.36 11.78
CA SER A 128 -19.96 32.78 11.58
C SER A 128 -18.77 33.24 12.44
N SER A 129 -18.43 32.46 13.48
CA SER A 129 -17.32 32.72 14.39
C SER A 129 -15.99 32.10 13.94
N TRP A 130 -15.99 31.37 12.82
CA TRP A 130 -14.79 30.69 12.31
C TRP A 130 -13.86 31.71 11.67
N ASP A 131 -12.68 31.86 12.25
CA ASP A 131 -11.64 32.83 11.84
C ASP A 131 -10.36 32.11 11.35
N GLY A 132 -10.53 30.90 10.82
CA GLY A 132 -9.45 30.11 10.27
C GLY A 132 -8.82 30.75 9.03
N ALA A 133 -7.53 30.49 8.82
CA ALA A 133 -6.79 30.98 7.65
C ALA A 133 -7.31 30.38 6.33
N ASP A 134 -7.97 29.21 6.37
CA ASP A 134 -8.61 28.61 5.20
C ASP A 134 -10.15 28.54 5.35
N PRO A 135 -10.93 28.84 4.29
CA PRO A 135 -12.39 28.68 4.31
C PRO A 135 -12.88 27.21 4.33
N GLY A 136 -11.97 26.24 4.48
CA GLY A 136 -12.27 24.81 4.35
C GLY A 136 -11.78 24.14 3.06
N PHE A 137 -11.09 24.86 2.17
CA PHE A 137 -10.55 24.27 0.94
C PHE A 137 -9.57 23.12 1.21
N GLY A 138 -8.77 23.20 2.28
CA GLY A 138 -7.84 22.15 2.68
C GLY A 138 -8.57 20.84 2.99
N ALA A 139 -9.53 20.89 3.91
CA ALA A 139 -10.32 19.72 4.30
C ALA A 139 -11.12 19.11 3.13
N ILE A 140 -11.75 19.96 2.30
CA ILE A 140 -12.51 19.51 1.12
C ILE A 140 -11.59 18.78 0.12
N SER A 141 -10.40 19.33 -0.14
CA SER A 141 -9.44 18.70 -1.08
C SER A 141 -9.01 17.31 -0.61
N ILE A 142 -8.77 17.14 0.69
CA ILE A 142 -8.37 15.85 1.29
C ILE A 142 -9.50 14.82 1.14
N ILE A 143 -10.74 15.21 1.41
CA ILE A 143 -11.91 14.34 1.26
C ILE A 143 -12.07 13.91 -0.21
N LEU A 144 -11.95 14.85 -1.16
CA LEU A 144 -12.05 14.54 -2.59
C LEU A 144 -10.97 13.54 -3.03
N VAL A 145 -9.72 13.77 -2.63
CA VAL A 145 -8.61 12.85 -2.94
C VAL A 145 -8.85 11.47 -2.31
N GLY A 146 -9.33 11.43 -1.06
CA GLY A 146 -9.69 10.19 -0.38
C GLY A 146 -10.79 9.40 -1.10
N ILE A 147 -11.86 10.08 -1.55
CA ILE A 147 -12.96 9.49 -2.31
C ILE A 147 -12.46 8.94 -3.65
N VAL A 148 -11.67 9.73 -4.40
CA VAL A 148 -11.11 9.31 -5.68
C VAL A 148 -10.19 8.10 -5.49
N GLY A 149 -9.37 8.09 -4.43
CA GLY A 149 -8.51 6.96 -4.09
C GLY A 149 -9.30 5.70 -3.76
N ALA A 150 -10.34 5.81 -2.93
CA ALA A 150 -11.23 4.70 -2.59
C ALA A 150 -11.97 4.15 -3.82
N TRP A 151 -12.49 5.04 -4.67
CA TRP A 151 -13.15 4.68 -5.93
C TRP A 151 -12.18 3.97 -6.89
N TYR A 152 -10.96 4.49 -7.05
CA TYR A 152 -9.95 3.88 -7.92
C TYR A 152 -9.63 2.44 -7.48
N VAL A 153 -9.43 2.25 -6.17
CA VAL A 153 -9.21 0.91 -5.61
C VAL A 153 -10.44 0.03 -5.84
N GLY A 154 -11.64 0.55 -5.60
CA GLY A 154 -12.92 -0.12 -5.83
C GLY A 154 -13.11 -0.60 -7.28
N ALA A 155 -12.89 0.28 -8.25
CA ALA A 155 -13.21 0.05 -9.65
C ALA A 155 -12.08 -0.67 -10.43
N LYS A 156 -10.81 -0.38 -10.11
CA LYS A 156 -9.68 -0.79 -10.95
C LYS A 156 -8.87 -1.96 -10.39
N VAL A 157 -8.91 -2.20 -9.08
CA VAL A 157 -8.18 -3.30 -8.46
C VAL A 157 -8.97 -4.61 -8.60
N ARG A 158 -8.37 -5.56 -9.31
CA ARG A 158 -8.90 -6.92 -9.49
C ARG A 158 -8.82 -7.69 -8.17
N THR A 159 -9.96 -8.27 -7.77
CA THR A 159 -10.05 -9.11 -6.57
C THR A 159 -10.17 -10.58 -6.93
N ARG A 160 -9.70 -11.43 -6.02
CA ARG A 160 -10.02 -12.86 -6.00
C ARG A 160 -10.92 -13.18 -4.80
N GLU A 161 -11.86 -14.08 -5.00
CA GLU A 161 -12.60 -14.71 -3.91
C GLU A 161 -11.68 -15.74 -3.25
N ILE A 162 -11.60 -15.69 -1.92
CA ILE A 162 -11.02 -16.78 -1.15
C ILE A 162 -12.23 -17.64 -0.78
N GLY A 163 -12.39 -18.74 -1.51
CA GLY A 163 -13.32 -19.82 -1.14
C GLY A 163 -12.79 -20.60 0.05
#